data_AF-A0A9E1I776-F1
#
_entry.id   AF-A0A9E1I776-F1
#
_cell.length_a   1.000
_cell.length_b   1.000
_cell.length_c   1.000
_cell.angle_alpha   90.00
_cell.angle_beta   90.00
_cell.angle_gamma   90.00
#
_symmetry.space_group_name_H-M   'P 1'
#
loop_
_entity.id
_entity.type
_entity.pdbx_description
1 polymer ?
#
loop_
_entity_poly.entity_id
_entity_poly.type
_entity_poly.pdbx_seq_one_letter_code
_entity_poly.pdbx_strand_id
1 'polypeptide(L)' 'MKIKYIGPSFGVDSLTNGKTYEAIEEDGMYRVIDDSGEDYLYSKENPAPLDGSSPGGKWVIVEQ' A
#
# COMPACT_ATOMS: atom_id res chain seq x y z
N MET A 1 -2.87 11.61 4.69
CA MET A 1 -1.42 11.38 4.79
C MET A 1 -0.86 10.88 3.46
N LYS A 2 0.44 11.04 3.22
CA LYS A 2 1.16 10.43 2.11
C LYS A 2 2.12 9.38 2.64
N ILE A 3 2.02 8.16 2.10
CA ILE A 3 2.86 7.02 2.47
C ILE A 3 3.57 6.46 1.24
N LYS A 4 4.78 5.97 1.41
CA LYS A 4 5.59 5.33 0.37
C LYS A 4 5.64 3.84 0.60
N TYR A 5 5.30 3.05 -0.43
CA TYR A 5 5.45 1.60 -0.38
C TYR A 5 6.90 1.20 -0.67
N ILE A 6 7.47 0.35 0.17
CA ILE A 6 8.81 -0.24 -0.01
C ILE A 6 8.67 -1.77 0.06
N GLY A 7 8.77 -2.44 -1.09
CA GLY A 7 8.60 -3.88 -1.24
C GLY A 7 8.48 -4.27 -2.71
N PRO A 8 8.42 -5.56 -3.07
CA PRO A 8 8.20 -5.99 -4.45
C PRO A 8 6.88 -5.45 -4.98
N SER A 9 6.86 -4.94 -6.22
CA SER A 9 5.61 -4.58 -6.89
C SER A 9 4.74 -5.83 -7.09
N PHE A 10 3.42 -5.68 -6.98
CA PHE A 10 2.48 -6.78 -7.16
C PHE A 10 1.15 -6.29 -7.73
N GLY A 11 0.33 -7.23 -8.22
CA GLY A 11 -0.88 -6.91 -8.97
C GLY A 11 -0.56 -6.32 -10.35
N VAL A 12 -1.59 -6.22 -11.21
CA VAL A 12 -1.47 -5.50 -12.48
C VAL A 12 -1.39 -3.99 -12.21
N ASP A 13 -2.13 -3.54 -11.20
CA ASP A 13 -2.39 -2.17 -10.83
C ASP A 13 -2.58 -2.01 -9.30
N SER A 14 -1.78 -2.70 -8.47
CA SER A 14 -1.82 -2.55 -7.00
C SER A 14 -0.71 -1.62 -6.48
N LEU A 15 0.24 -2.13 -5.70
CA LEU A 15 1.34 -1.33 -5.14
C LEU A 15 2.63 -1.52 -5.95
N THR A 16 3.26 -0.39 -6.28
CA THR A 16 4.54 -0.31 -7.00
C THR A 16 5.66 0.12 -6.06
N ASN A 17 6.76 -0.63 -6.08
CA ASN A 17 7.93 -0.37 -5.25
C ASN A 17 8.40 1.09 -5.38
N GLY A 18 8.53 1.78 -4.25
CA GLY A 18 9.05 3.13 -4.18
C GLY A 18 8.09 4.21 -4.64
N LYS A 19 6.82 3.90 -4.92
CA LYS A 19 5.79 4.90 -5.22
C LYS A 19 5.18 5.44 -3.92
N THR A 20 4.81 6.73 -3.96
CA THR A 20 4.09 7.42 -2.89
C THR A 20 2.61 7.46 -3.22
N TYR A 21 1.78 7.23 -2.22
CA TYR A 21 0.33 7.11 -2.32
C TYR A 21 -0.36 8.04 -1.33
N GLU A 22 -1.57 8.47 -1.68
CA GLU A 22 -2.48 9.10 -0.74
C GLU A 22 -3.17 8.02 0.10
N ALA A 23 -3.23 8.24 1.41
CA ALA A 23 -3.84 7.31 2.33
C ALA A 23 -4.53 8.01 3.51
N ILE A 24 -5.49 7.30 4.09
CA ILE A 24 -6.07 7.60 5.40
C ILE A 24 -6.00 6.36 6.29
N GLU A 25 -6.04 6.58 7.59
CA GLU A 25 -6.11 5.50 8.57
C GLU A 25 -7.58 5.14 8.83
N GLU A 26 -7.93 3.87 8.62
CA GLU A 26 -9.30 3.34 8.79
C GLU A 26 -9.19 1.94 9.42
N ASP A 27 -9.89 1.72 10.54
CA ASP A 27 -9.94 0.42 11.24
C ASP A 27 -8.58 -0.27 11.48
N GLY A 28 -7.56 0.51 11.85
CA GLY A 28 -6.21 -0.02 12.12
C GLY A 28 -5.41 -0.38 10.86
N MET A 29 -5.94 -0.10 9.68
CA MET A 29 -5.32 -0.29 8.36
C MET A 29 -5.05 1.05 7.68
N TYR A 30 -4.36 1.01 6.53
CA TYR A 30 -4.31 2.15 5.61
C TYR A 30 -5.25 1.91 4.44
N ARG A 31 -6.17 2.83 4.26
CA ARG A 31 -6.98 2.94 3.04
C ARG A 31 -6.19 3.75 2.04
N VAL A 32 -5.76 3.13 0.95
CA VAL A 32 -4.80 3.66 -0.02
C VAL A 32 -5.45 3.70 -1.39
N ILE A 33 -5.34 4.84 -2.08
CA ILE A 33 -5.66 4.92 -3.52
C ILE A 33 -4.44 4.40 -4.27
N ASP A 34 -4.51 3.19 -4.81
CA ASP A 34 -3.35 2.49 -5.41
C ASP A 34 -3.22 2.73 -6.93
N ASP A 35 -2.44 1.90 -7.63
CA ASP A 35 -2.17 2.10 -9.07
C ASP A 35 -3.42 1.88 -9.95
N SER A 36 -4.48 1.24 -9.44
CA SER A 36 -5.76 1.05 -10.12
C SER A 36 -6.59 2.33 -10.16
N GLY A 37 -6.30 3.27 -9.25
CA GLY A 37 -7.10 4.47 -9.01
C GLY A 37 -8.28 4.26 -8.04
N GLU A 38 -8.52 3.01 -7.61
CA GLU A 38 -9.50 2.68 -6.58
C GLU A 38 -8.83 2.67 -5.20
N ASP A 39 -9.66 2.77 -4.15
CA ASP A 39 -9.19 2.68 -2.77
C ASP A 39 -9.30 1.24 -2.22
N TYR A 40 -8.24 0.79 -1.56
CA TYR A 40 -8.19 -0.51 -0.89
C TYR A 40 -7.57 -0.42 0.50
N LEU A 41 -7.97 -1.34 1.37
CA LEU A 41 -7.41 -1.48 2.71
C LEU A 41 -6.18 -2.38 2.67
N TYR A 42 -5.06 -1.82 3.11
CA TYR A 42 -3.79 -2.51 3.24
C TYR A 42 -3.37 -2.56 4.72
N SER A 43 -2.76 -3.69 5.11
CA SER A 43 -2.11 -3.80 6.43
C SER A 43 -1.07 -2.69 6.60
N LYS A 44 -1.04 -2.08 7.79
CA LYS A 44 0.00 -1.10 8.15
C LYS A 44 1.36 -1.77 8.36
N GLU A 45 1.37 -3.05 8.73
CA GLU A 45 2.58 -3.77 9.10
C GLU A 45 3.19 -4.50 7.90
N ASN A 46 2.36 -5.14 7.07
CA ASN A 46 2.80 -5.87 5.88
C ASN A 46 1.78 -5.75 4.74
N PRO A 47 1.77 -4.63 3.98
CA PRO A 47 0.99 -4.53 2.75
C PRO A 47 1.41 -5.60 1.73
N ALA A 48 0.48 -6.50 1.40
CA ALA A 48 0.69 -7.65 0.52
C ALA A 48 -0.63 -8.07 -0.14
N PRO A 49 -0.60 -8.77 -1.29
CA PRO A 49 -1.79 -9.37 -1.89
C PRO A 49 -2.30 -10.55 -1.05
N LEU A 50 -3.62 -10.73 -0.98
CA LEU A 50 -4.27 -11.76 -0.16
C LEU A 50 -4.01 -13.19 -0.66
N ASP A 51 -3.74 -13.36 -1.96
CA ASP A 51 -3.46 -14.66 -2.57
C ASP A 51 -2.02 -15.15 -2.33
N GLY A 52 -1.15 -14.32 -1.71
CA GLY A 52 0.23 -14.68 -1.39
C GLY A 52 1.21 -14.63 -2.57
N SER A 53 0.82 -14.07 -3.73
CA SER A 53 1.70 -13.88 -4.89
C SER A 53 2.91 -12.96 -4.66
N SER A 54 2.94 -12.21 -3.55
CA SER A 54 4.07 -11.37 -3.16
C SER A 54 4.30 -11.45 -1.64
N PRO A 55 5.57 -11.40 -1.18
CA PRO A 55 5.87 -11.36 0.25
C PRO A 55 5.41 -10.05 0.93
N GLY A 56 5.03 -9.03 0.15
CA GLY A 56 4.65 -7.73 0.66
C GLY A 56 5.81 -6.79 0.96
N GLY A 57 5.54 -5.73 1.69
CA GLY A 57 6.52 -4.69 2.00
C GLY A 57 6.21 -3.93 3.27
N LYS A 58 6.64 -2.67 3.31
CA LYS A 58 6.41 -1.76 4.45
C LYS A 58 6.08 -0.36 3.96
N TRP A 59 5.41 0.40 4.82
CA TRP A 59 5.13 1.81 4.59
C TRP A 59 6.22 2.70 5.17
N VAL A 60 6.51 3.80 4.49
CA VAL A 60 7.26 4.93 5.03
C VAL A 60 6.36 6.15 4.97
N ILE A 61 6.09 6.79 6.12
CA ILE A 61 5.30 8.03 6.17
C ILE A 61 6.15 9.15 5.54
N VAL A 62 5.62 9.80 4.52
CA VAL A 62 6.27 10.91 3.80
C VAL A 62 5.74 12.26 4.26
N GLU A 63 4.43 12.36 4.47
CA GLU A 63 3.72 13.57 4.94
C GLU A 63 2.49 13.12 5.73
N GLN A 64 2.19 13.77 6.85
CA GLN A 64 1.07 13.38 7.72
C GLN A 64 -0.16 14.25 7.47
#